data_AF-K1S0H0-F1
#
_entry.id   AF-K1S0H0-F1
#
_cell.length_a   1.000
_cell.length_b   1.000
_cell.length_c   1.000
_cell.angle_alpha   90.00
_cell.angle_beta   90.00
_cell.angle_gamma   90.00
#
_symmetry.space_group_name_H-M   'P 1'
#
loop_
_entity.id
_entity.type
_entity.pdbx_description
1 polymer ?
#
loop_
_entity_poly.entity_id
_entity_poly.type
_entity_poly.pdbx_seq_one_letter_code
_entity_poly.pdbx_strand_id
1 'polypeptide(L)'
;LSEAGVTSGLQEETIQQLANGLLYDQWVVVAKGTPCVNGEDGWYEYAFHRETDHKPKILEDGSVDYSQYGNIPSVKEGDVIAVYHPATEAKDGMDVHGNILVARKGKNLARLFGKGFACAEDGCTYIANRSGKIVETMDKIFIDQEFVVEGDLTNSTGSICFRGDIRIRGNVGSGVSVVSEKGSILVDGFV
;
A
#
# COMPACT_ATOMS: atom_id res chain seq x y z
N LEU A 1 32.91 -14.82 36.38
CA LEU A 1 32.13 -14.08 35.36
C LEU A 1 32.97 -13.05 34.62
N SER A 2 33.69 -12.18 35.33
CA SER A 2 34.64 -11.23 34.70
C SER A 2 35.75 -11.92 33.89
N GLU A 3 36.37 -13.00 34.41
CA GLU A 3 37.35 -13.80 33.65
C GLU A 3 36.79 -14.47 32.39
N ALA A 4 35.47 -14.72 32.35
CA ALA A 4 34.77 -15.25 31.18
C ALA A 4 34.31 -14.14 30.22
N GLY A 5 34.68 -12.89 30.49
CA GLY A 5 34.34 -11.73 29.67
C GLY A 5 32.89 -11.29 29.75
N VAL A 6 32.13 -11.72 30.76
CA VAL A 6 30.73 -11.28 30.96
C VAL A 6 30.72 -9.95 31.69
N THR A 7 30.22 -8.91 31.03
CA THR A 7 30.25 -7.51 31.51
C THR A 7 28.88 -6.83 31.54
N SER A 8 27.85 -7.43 30.95
CA SER A 8 26.50 -6.88 30.84
C SER A 8 25.43 -7.96 31.03
N GLY A 9 24.20 -7.52 31.37
CA GLY A 9 23.04 -8.42 31.46
C GLY A 9 23.06 -9.39 32.64
N LEU A 10 23.83 -9.10 33.70
CA LEU A 10 23.94 -9.96 34.88
C LEU A 10 22.59 -10.08 35.61
N GLN A 11 22.22 -11.30 35.97
CA GLN A 11 21.05 -11.56 36.80
C GLN A 11 21.48 -11.58 38.27
N GLU A 12 21.63 -10.40 38.87
CA GLU A 12 22.19 -10.23 40.22
C GLU A 12 21.48 -11.07 41.28
N GLU A 13 20.15 -11.14 41.24
CA GLU A 13 19.35 -11.96 42.16
C GLU A 13 19.68 -13.45 42.04
N THR A 14 19.77 -13.96 40.82
CA THR A 14 20.09 -15.37 40.55
C THR A 14 21.53 -15.70 40.96
N ILE A 15 22.46 -14.77 40.74
CA ILE A 15 23.86 -14.91 41.19
C ILE A 15 23.92 -14.93 42.72
N GLN A 16 23.16 -14.09 43.41
CA GLN A 16 23.09 -14.09 44.88
C GLN A 16 22.50 -15.38 45.43
N GLN A 17 21.44 -15.92 44.80
CA GLN A 17 20.84 -17.19 45.19
C GLN A 17 21.82 -18.37 45.03
N LEU A 18 22.62 -18.39 43.95
CA LEU A 18 23.72 -19.36 43.77
C LEU A 18 24.80 -19.20 44.86
N ALA A 19 25.22 -17.96 45.14
CA ALA A 19 26.24 -17.69 46.16
C ALA A 19 25.80 -18.12 47.57
N ASN A 20 24.50 -18.03 47.87
CA ASN A 20 23.90 -18.44 49.13
C ASN A 20 23.54 -19.94 49.20
N GLY A 21 23.84 -20.73 48.14
CA GLY A 21 23.54 -22.16 48.09
C GLY A 21 22.05 -22.51 47.98
N LEU A 22 21.20 -21.55 47.59
CA LEU A 22 19.76 -21.74 47.42
C LEU A 22 19.40 -22.45 46.11
N LEU A 23 20.34 -22.49 45.15
CA LEU A 23 20.22 -23.17 43.87
C LEU A 23 21.39 -24.15 43.75
N TYR A 24 21.11 -25.46 43.66
CA TYR A 24 22.12 -26.51 43.53
C TYR A 24 21.67 -27.59 42.54
N ASP A 25 22.65 -28.27 41.94
CA ASP A 25 22.47 -29.40 41.01
C ASP A 25 21.57 -29.11 39.78
N GLN A 26 21.60 -27.87 39.29
CA GLN A 26 20.85 -27.46 38.10
C GLN A 26 21.61 -26.42 37.28
N TRP A 27 21.31 -26.37 35.99
CA TRP A 27 21.81 -25.32 35.08
C TRP A 27 21.01 -24.03 35.30
N VAL A 28 21.71 -22.93 35.56
CA VAL A 28 21.11 -21.65 35.90
C VAL A 28 21.64 -20.56 34.97
N VAL A 29 20.75 -19.71 34.45
CA VAL A 29 21.13 -18.54 33.68
C VAL A 29 21.58 -17.44 34.64
N VAL A 30 22.82 -16.99 34.49
CA VAL A 30 23.43 -15.96 35.36
C VAL A 30 23.62 -14.62 34.66
N ALA A 31 23.50 -14.61 33.33
CA ALA A 31 23.52 -13.41 32.52
C ALA A 31 22.69 -13.61 31.24
N LYS A 32 22.01 -12.56 30.79
CA LYS A 32 21.21 -12.57 29.57
C LYS A 32 21.40 -11.25 28.82
N GLY A 33 21.80 -11.35 27.56
CA GLY A 33 21.84 -10.20 26.67
C GLY A 33 20.44 -9.67 26.35
N THR A 34 20.36 -8.42 25.93
CA THR A 34 19.14 -7.82 25.38
C THR A 34 19.15 -8.02 23.87
N PRO A 35 18.19 -8.77 23.28
CA PRO A 35 18.14 -8.91 21.83
C PRO A 35 17.83 -7.56 21.16
N CYS A 36 18.40 -7.34 19.98
CA CYS A 36 18.05 -6.19 19.16
C CYS A 36 16.63 -6.34 18.58
N VAL A 37 15.93 -5.22 18.40
CA VAL A 37 14.62 -5.16 17.75
C VAL A 37 14.77 -4.38 16.45
N ASN A 38 14.61 -5.08 15.32
CA ASN A 38 14.68 -4.44 14.01
C ASN A 38 13.45 -3.55 13.77
N GLY A 39 13.69 -2.41 13.12
CA GLY A 39 12.64 -1.59 12.55
C GLY A 39 12.12 -2.20 11.25
N GLU A 40 10.83 -2.02 11.03
CA GLU A 40 10.08 -2.38 9.84
C GLU A 40 10.03 -1.17 8.90
N ASP A 41 10.07 -1.43 7.59
CA ASP A 41 10.00 -0.37 6.59
C ASP A 41 8.58 0.21 6.56
N GLY A 42 8.47 1.51 6.30
CA GLY A 42 7.19 2.16 6.12
C GLY A 42 6.49 1.66 4.87
N TRP A 43 5.17 1.72 4.84
CA TRP A 43 4.37 1.23 3.72
C TRP A 43 3.09 2.05 3.53
N TYR A 44 2.48 1.92 2.36
CA TYR A 44 1.21 2.57 2.03
C TYR A 44 0.08 1.56 2.00
N GLU A 45 -0.96 1.84 2.76
CA GLU A 45 -2.25 1.17 2.69
C GLU A 45 -3.12 1.90 1.68
N TYR A 46 -3.45 1.25 0.56
CA TYR A 46 -4.26 1.86 -0.49
C TYR A 46 -5.73 1.48 -0.33
N ALA A 47 -6.61 2.47 -0.35
CA ALA A 47 -8.06 2.28 -0.23
C ALA A 47 -8.74 2.01 -1.59
N PHE A 48 -7.97 1.83 -2.66
CA PHE A 48 -8.44 1.49 -4.00
C PHE A 48 -7.68 0.30 -4.56
N HIS A 49 -8.30 -0.40 -5.50
CA HIS A 49 -7.68 -1.56 -6.15
C HIS A 49 -6.62 -1.09 -7.14
N ARG A 50 -5.35 -1.38 -6.85
CA ARG A 50 -4.18 -1.01 -7.69
C ARG A 50 -4.02 -1.93 -8.90
N GLU A 51 -4.46 -3.18 -8.78
CA GLU A 51 -4.45 -4.14 -9.87
C GLU A 51 -5.63 -3.88 -10.80
N THR A 52 -5.43 -2.96 -11.73
CA THR A 52 -6.22 -2.99 -12.93
C THR A 52 -5.49 -3.85 -13.94
N ASP A 53 -5.82 -5.14 -13.98
CA ASP A 53 -5.38 -6.05 -15.04
C ASP A 53 -6.07 -5.61 -16.34
N HIS A 54 -5.63 -4.48 -16.89
CA HIS A 54 -6.12 -3.88 -18.13
C HIS A 54 -5.47 -4.51 -19.35
N LYS A 55 -5.12 -5.80 -19.27
CA LYS A 55 -4.73 -6.53 -20.48
C LYS A 55 -5.99 -6.93 -21.20
N PRO A 56 -6.28 -6.35 -22.38
CA PRO A 56 -7.31 -6.89 -23.25
C PRO A 56 -7.06 -8.39 -23.44
N LYS A 57 -8.02 -9.23 -23.09
CA LYS A 57 -7.94 -10.64 -23.44
C LYS A 57 -8.16 -10.73 -24.94
N ILE A 58 -7.11 -11.06 -25.67
CA ILE A 58 -7.20 -11.39 -27.09
C ILE A 58 -7.82 -12.79 -27.15
N LEU A 59 -9.04 -12.88 -27.69
CA LEU A 59 -9.73 -14.13 -27.94
C LEU A 59 -9.05 -14.86 -29.11
N GLU A 60 -9.29 -16.17 -29.24
CA GLU A 60 -8.66 -17.01 -30.28
C GLU A 60 -8.97 -16.54 -31.71
N ASP A 61 -10.03 -15.74 -31.90
CA ASP A 61 -10.43 -15.14 -33.18
C ASP A 61 -9.77 -13.77 -33.46
N GLY A 62 -8.90 -13.30 -32.56
CA GLY A 62 -8.23 -11.99 -32.65
C GLY A 62 -9.09 -10.81 -32.20
N SER A 63 -10.32 -11.06 -31.73
CA SER A 63 -11.14 -10.03 -31.11
C SER A 63 -10.70 -9.77 -29.66
N VAL A 64 -10.99 -8.57 -29.17
CA VAL A 64 -10.60 -8.14 -27.83
C VAL A 64 -11.83 -8.15 -26.93
N ASP A 65 -11.76 -8.94 -25.86
CA ASP A 65 -12.77 -8.96 -24.80
C ASP A 65 -12.46 -7.89 -23.76
N TYR A 66 -13.33 -6.87 -23.67
CA TYR A 66 -13.24 -5.81 -22.67
C TYR A 66 -14.25 -6.02 -21.51
N SER A 67 -14.85 -7.22 -21.35
CA SER A 67 -15.82 -7.52 -20.28
C SER A 67 -15.30 -7.29 -18.85
N GLN A 68 -13.97 -7.18 -18.67
CA GLN A 68 -13.34 -6.82 -17.39
C GLN A 68 -13.37 -5.32 -17.05
N TYR A 69 -13.88 -4.45 -17.92
CA TYR A 69 -14.00 -3.00 -17.67
C TYR A 69 -15.08 -2.64 -16.63
N GLY A 70 -15.82 -3.62 -16.11
CA GLY A 70 -17.03 -3.43 -15.31
C GLY A 70 -16.86 -2.71 -13.97
N ASN A 71 -15.65 -2.49 -13.47
CA ASN A 71 -15.41 -1.65 -12.28
C ASN A 71 -14.16 -0.78 -12.48
N ILE A 72 -14.33 0.38 -13.11
CA ILE A 72 -13.31 1.42 -13.16
C ILE A 72 -13.06 1.90 -11.72
N PRO A 73 -11.85 1.73 -11.15
CA PRO A 73 -11.55 2.24 -9.83
C PRO A 73 -11.83 3.74 -9.80
N SER A 74 -12.76 4.14 -8.94
CA SER A 74 -13.26 5.51 -8.87
C SER A 74 -13.36 5.93 -7.41
N VAL A 75 -13.11 7.20 -7.15
CA VAL A 75 -13.16 7.82 -5.81
C VAL A 75 -14.04 9.06 -5.85
N LYS A 76 -14.62 9.42 -4.72
CA LYS A 76 -15.33 10.68 -4.52
C LYS A 76 -14.38 11.70 -3.88
N GLU A 77 -14.69 12.97 -4.10
CA GLU A 77 -14.06 14.04 -3.35
C GLU A 77 -14.28 13.82 -1.84
N GLY A 78 -13.19 13.90 -1.08
CA GLY A 78 -13.18 13.61 0.35
C GLY A 78 -12.87 12.16 0.72
N ASP A 79 -12.83 11.23 -0.24
CA ASP A 79 -12.48 9.84 0.05
C ASP A 79 -10.99 9.71 0.39
N VAL A 80 -10.67 8.87 1.36
CA VAL A 80 -9.29 8.47 1.64
C VAL A 80 -8.83 7.54 0.52
N ILE A 81 -7.69 7.86 -0.11
CA ILE A 81 -7.12 7.06 -1.20
C ILE A 81 -5.95 6.21 -0.73
N ALA A 82 -5.20 6.68 0.26
CA ALA A 82 -4.11 5.95 0.87
C ALA A 82 -3.79 6.46 2.27
N VAL A 83 -3.26 5.58 3.11
CA VAL A 83 -2.72 5.91 4.44
C VAL A 83 -1.26 5.44 4.51
N TYR A 84 -0.37 6.34 4.87
CA TYR A 84 1.04 6.03 5.10
C TYR A 84 1.25 5.52 6.52
N HIS A 85 1.87 4.35 6.64
CA HIS A 85 2.33 3.77 7.89
C HIS A 85 3.86 4.00 7.99
N PRO A 86 4.33 4.88 8.90
CA PRO A 86 5.76 5.18 9.03
C PRO A 86 6.60 3.97 9.43
N ALA A 87 7.90 4.03 9.12
CA ALA A 87 8.85 3.01 9.55
C ALA A 87 8.92 2.93 11.09
N THR A 88 9.08 1.72 11.63
CA THR A 88 9.17 1.53 13.08
C THR A 88 10.59 1.73 13.59
N GLU A 89 10.71 2.21 14.83
CA GLU A 89 12.01 2.44 15.45
C GLU A 89 12.73 1.13 15.72
N ALA A 90 14.00 1.09 15.33
CA ALA A 90 14.90 0.01 15.69
C ALA A 90 15.52 0.26 17.06
N LYS A 91 15.66 -0.79 17.88
CA LYS A 91 16.31 -0.73 19.19
C LYS A 91 17.51 -1.65 19.20
N ASP A 92 18.68 -1.07 19.38
CA ASP A 92 19.91 -1.84 19.51
C ASP A 92 19.84 -2.73 20.75
N GLY A 93 20.36 -3.94 20.60
CA GLY A 93 20.53 -4.89 21.68
C GLY A 93 21.94 -4.81 22.28
N MET A 94 22.21 -5.70 23.22
CA MET A 94 23.52 -5.86 23.81
C MET A 94 23.73 -7.33 24.19
N ASP A 95 24.85 -7.92 23.79
CA ASP A 95 25.21 -9.26 24.26
C ASP A 95 25.68 -9.23 25.73
N VAL A 96 26.08 -10.39 26.28
CA VAL A 96 26.59 -10.49 27.67
C VAL A 96 28.03 -10.00 27.81
N HIS A 97 28.73 -9.76 26.70
CA HIS A 97 30.11 -9.26 26.63
C HIS A 97 30.18 -7.73 26.48
N GLY A 98 29.03 -7.05 26.54
CA GLY A 98 28.92 -5.60 26.39
C GLY A 98 28.95 -5.11 24.95
N ASN A 99 28.95 -6.00 23.95
CA ASN A 99 28.92 -5.59 22.55
C ASN A 99 27.50 -5.18 22.15
N ILE A 100 27.40 -4.06 21.43
CA ILE A 100 26.12 -3.58 20.89
C ILE A 100 25.71 -4.46 19.72
N LEU A 101 24.49 -4.97 19.79
CA LEU A 101 23.83 -5.67 18.69
C LEU A 101 23.05 -4.66 17.87
N VAL A 102 23.65 -4.15 16.81
CA VAL A 102 23.04 -3.08 15.98
C VAL A 102 21.78 -3.59 15.30
N ALA A 103 20.68 -2.88 15.50
CA ALA A 103 19.41 -3.19 14.89
C ALA A 103 19.29 -2.57 13.48
N ARG A 104 18.60 -3.28 12.58
CA ARG A 104 18.28 -2.73 11.25
C ARG A 104 17.24 -1.63 11.40
N LYS A 105 17.56 -0.42 10.95
CA LYS A 105 16.58 0.68 10.89
C LYS A 105 15.59 0.45 9.76
N GLY A 106 14.31 0.65 10.05
CA GLY A 106 13.26 0.72 9.03
C GLY A 106 13.47 1.94 8.14
N LYS A 107 13.13 1.82 6.86
CA LYS A 107 13.22 2.90 5.87
C LYS A 107 11.85 3.54 5.67
N ASN A 108 11.79 4.87 5.76
CA ASN A 108 10.61 5.62 5.36
C ASN A 108 10.49 5.68 3.83
N LEU A 109 9.27 5.67 3.33
CA LEU A 109 8.98 5.88 1.91
C LEU A 109 8.82 7.37 1.59
N ALA A 110 9.05 7.71 0.33
CA ALA A 110 8.74 9.03 -0.19
C ALA A 110 7.22 9.28 -0.15
N ARG A 111 6.83 10.56 -0.13
CA ARG A 111 5.43 10.97 -0.23
C ARG A 111 4.85 10.59 -1.59
N LEU A 112 3.57 10.22 -1.62
CA LEU A 112 2.87 9.99 -2.88
C LEU A 112 2.82 11.28 -3.68
N PHE A 113 3.01 11.15 -4.99
CA PHE A 113 3.03 12.26 -5.93
C PHE A 113 1.97 12.07 -7.00
N GLY A 114 1.37 13.16 -7.48
CA GLY A 114 0.32 13.05 -8.47
C GLY A 114 -0.64 14.23 -8.54
N LYS A 115 -1.84 13.99 -9.10
CA LYS A 115 -2.90 15.00 -9.24
C LYS A 115 -4.25 14.45 -8.79
N GLY A 116 -5.08 15.33 -8.24
CA GLY A 116 -6.45 14.98 -7.84
C GLY A 116 -6.61 14.53 -6.38
N PHE A 117 -5.55 14.63 -5.58
CA PHE A 117 -5.56 14.36 -4.15
C PHE A 117 -4.63 15.32 -3.41
N ALA A 118 -4.76 15.36 -2.08
CA ALA A 118 -3.91 16.10 -1.17
C ALA A 118 -3.55 15.24 0.04
N CYS A 119 -2.43 15.55 0.69
CA CYS A 119 -2.09 14.98 1.99
C CYS A 119 -2.76 15.80 3.09
N ALA A 120 -3.38 15.14 4.05
CA ALA A 120 -4.00 15.75 5.20
C ALA A 120 -2.95 16.35 6.16
N GLU A 121 -3.43 17.09 7.16
CA GLU A 121 -2.57 17.76 8.15
C GLU A 121 -1.72 16.79 8.99
N ASP A 122 -2.16 15.54 9.12
CA ASP A 122 -1.43 14.47 9.80
C ASP A 122 -0.17 14.00 9.06
N GLY A 123 0.01 14.42 7.80
CA GLY A 123 1.14 14.03 6.97
C GLY A 123 1.16 12.56 6.53
N CYS A 124 0.12 11.79 6.85
CA CYS A 124 0.04 10.34 6.60
C CYS A 124 -1.19 9.96 5.78
N THR A 125 -2.29 10.68 5.89
CA THR A 125 -3.53 10.39 5.17
C THR A 125 -3.57 11.15 3.85
N TYR A 126 -3.94 10.48 2.77
CA TYR A 126 -4.10 11.07 1.44
C TYR A 126 -5.58 11.02 1.04
N ILE A 127 -6.11 12.18 0.68
CA ILE A 127 -7.55 12.41 0.45
C ILE A 127 -7.76 12.92 -0.96
N ALA A 128 -8.73 12.35 -1.67
CA ALA A 128 -9.14 12.83 -2.99
C ALA A 128 -9.70 14.25 -2.90
N ASN A 129 -9.19 15.16 -3.72
CA ASN A 129 -9.68 16.54 -3.79
C ASN A 129 -10.74 16.75 -4.87
N ARG A 130 -11.04 15.70 -5.65
CA ARG A 130 -12.05 15.66 -6.69
C ARG A 130 -12.54 14.24 -6.88
N SER A 131 -13.78 14.10 -7.36
CA SER A 131 -14.33 12.80 -7.76
C SER A 131 -13.83 12.41 -9.14
N GLY A 132 -13.58 11.12 -9.38
CA GLY A 132 -13.15 10.64 -10.69
C GLY A 132 -12.52 9.25 -10.68
N LYS A 133 -12.02 8.83 -11.84
CA LYS A 133 -11.27 7.58 -12.04
C LYS A 133 -9.90 7.72 -11.39
N ILE A 134 -9.54 6.80 -10.51
CA ILE A 134 -8.21 6.75 -9.90
C ILE A 134 -7.31 5.78 -10.68
N VAL A 135 -6.12 6.25 -11.05
CA VAL A 135 -5.11 5.47 -11.78
C VAL A 135 -3.76 5.68 -11.13
N GLU A 136 -2.99 4.60 -11.01
CA GLU A 136 -1.58 4.66 -10.65
C GLU A 136 -0.73 4.38 -11.90
N THR A 137 0.27 5.23 -12.16
CA THR A 137 1.18 5.07 -13.29
C THR A 137 2.57 5.57 -12.89
N MET A 138 3.59 4.73 -13.02
CA MET A 138 4.99 5.05 -12.67
C MET A 138 5.12 5.69 -11.27
N ASP A 139 4.52 5.04 -10.27
CA ASP A 139 4.51 5.48 -8.86
C ASP A 139 3.84 6.85 -8.63
N LYS A 140 3.00 7.30 -9.57
CA LYS A 140 2.19 8.52 -9.45
C LYS A 140 0.72 8.19 -9.52
N ILE A 141 -0.07 8.88 -8.71
CA ILE A 141 -1.53 8.70 -8.66
C ILE A 141 -2.22 9.86 -9.38
N PHE A 142 -3.20 9.55 -10.21
CA PHE A 142 -4.01 10.52 -10.91
C PHE A 142 -5.48 10.20 -10.67
N ILE A 143 -6.26 11.21 -10.30
CA ILE A 143 -7.72 11.10 -10.26
C ILE A 143 -8.27 11.94 -11.40
N ASP A 144 -8.79 11.33 -12.45
CA ASP A 144 -9.29 12.03 -13.64
C ASP A 144 -10.82 12.11 -13.65
N GLN A 145 -11.35 13.30 -13.91
CA GLN A 145 -12.80 13.56 -13.96
C GLN A 145 -13.45 13.06 -15.26
N GLU A 146 -12.65 12.84 -16.30
CA GLU A 146 -13.08 12.34 -17.60
C GLU A 146 -12.60 10.89 -17.76
N PHE A 147 -13.52 10.01 -18.13
CA PHE A 147 -13.21 8.66 -18.57
C PHE A 147 -13.21 8.59 -20.09
N VAL A 148 -12.03 8.38 -20.67
CA VAL A 148 -11.86 8.28 -22.13
C VAL A 148 -11.80 6.82 -22.56
N VAL A 149 -12.68 6.44 -23.49
CA VAL A 149 -12.66 5.16 -24.20
C VAL A 149 -12.01 5.38 -25.56
N GLU A 150 -10.83 4.79 -25.72
CA GLU A 150 -10.07 4.78 -26.98
C GLU A 150 -10.64 3.67 -27.89
N GLY A 151 -11.79 3.92 -28.53
CA GLY A 151 -12.38 3.00 -29.51
C GLY A 151 -13.91 2.92 -29.50
N ASP A 152 -14.42 1.91 -30.19
CA ASP A 152 -15.85 1.63 -30.34
C ASP A 152 -16.41 0.89 -29.11
N LEU A 153 -17.60 1.29 -28.68
CA LEU A 153 -18.36 0.64 -27.63
C LEU A 153 -19.38 -0.33 -28.26
N THR A 154 -19.09 -1.62 -28.23
CA THR A 154 -19.98 -2.67 -28.72
C THR A 154 -20.35 -3.63 -27.58
N ASN A 155 -21.21 -4.62 -27.85
CA ASN A 155 -21.54 -5.64 -26.84
C ASN A 155 -20.30 -6.39 -26.29
N SER A 156 -19.20 -6.45 -27.04
CA SER A 156 -17.92 -7.00 -26.55
C SER A 156 -17.17 -6.02 -25.63
N THR A 157 -17.38 -4.72 -25.82
CA THR A 157 -16.78 -3.70 -24.94
C THR A 157 -17.49 -3.61 -23.59
N GLY A 158 -18.81 -3.88 -23.59
CA GLY A 158 -19.65 -3.84 -22.40
C GLY A 158 -20.29 -2.47 -22.14
N SER A 159 -21.20 -2.43 -21.17
CA SER A 159 -21.85 -1.18 -20.75
C SER A 159 -20.97 -0.41 -19.76
N ILE A 160 -21.00 0.92 -19.84
CA ILE A 160 -20.19 1.80 -18.99
C ILE A 160 -21.10 2.54 -18.03
N CYS A 161 -20.75 2.50 -16.74
CA CYS A 161 -21.30 3.38 -15.73
C CYS A 161 -20.15 4.14 -15.07
N PHE A 162 -20.17 5.48 -15.11
CA PHE A 162 -19.13 6.30 -14.52
C PHE A 162 -19.70 7.58 -13.91
N ARG A 163 -19.10 8.03 -12.80
CA ARG A 163 -19.52 9.25 -12.08
C ARG A 163 -18.65 10.43 -12.45
N GLY A 164 -18.68 10.80 -13.73
CA GLY A 164 -17.91 11.89 -14.31
C GLY A 164 -18.23 12.07 -15.79
N ASP A 165 -17.41 12.86 -16.48
CA ASP A 165 -17.53 13.00 -17.93
C ASP A 165 -17.09 11.68 -18.59
N ILE A 166 -17.83 11.22 -19.58
CA ILE A 166 -17.48 10.03 -20.37
C ILE A 166 -17.23 10.50 -21.79
N ARG A 167 -16.05 10.20 -22.34
CA ARG A 167 -15.72 10.48 -23.72
C ARG A 167 -15.43 9.20 -24.48
N ILE A 168 -16.19 8.96 -25.54
CA ILE A 168 -16.01 7.81 -26.43
C ILE A 168 -15.46 8.35 -27.75
N ARG A 169 -14.23 7.96 -28.10
CA ARG A 169 -13.60 8.41 -29.34
C ARG A 169 -14.06 7.63 -30.59
N GLY A 170 -14.71 6.49 -30.40
CA GLY A 170 -15.28 5.68 -31.46
C GLY A 170 -16.81 5.72 -31.51
N ASN A 171 -17.40 4.68 -32.09
CA ASN A 171 -18.84 4.52 -32.27
C ASN A 171 -19.50 3.81 -31.09
N VAL A 172 -20.78 4.08 -30.84
CA VAL A 172 -21.61 3.34 -29.87
C VAL A 172 -22.54 2.40 -30.63
N GLY A 173 -22.32 1.10 -30.49
CA GLY A 173 -23.13 0.07 -31.14
C GLY A 173 -24.46 -0.19 -30.42
N SER A 174 -25.36 -0.92 -31.08
CA SER A 174 -26.63 -1.31 -30.47
C SER A 174 -26.44 -2.39 -29.39
N GLY A 175 -27.12 -2.23 -28.25
CA GLY A 175 -27.13 -3.23 -27.16
C GLY A 175 -26.25 -2.89 -25.95
N VAL A 176 -25.51 -1.78 -26.01
CA VAL A 176 -24.74 -1.25 -24.87
C VAL A 176 -25.41 -0.03 -24.23
N SER A 177 -25.19 0.15 -22.93
CA SER A 177 -25.65 1.31 -22.17
C SER A 177 -24.46 2.13 -21.68
N VAL A 178 -24.54 3.45 -21.85
CA VAL A 178 -23.58 4.41 -21.31
C VAL A 178 -24.31 5.32 -20.34
N VAL A 179 -23.92 5.26 -19.08
CA VAL A 179 -24.55 6.04 -18.01
C VAL A 179 -23.48 6.87 -17.32
N SER A 180 -23.64 8.20 -17.40
CA SER A 180 -22.92 9.13 -16.54
C SER A 180 -23.81 9.50 -15.34
N GLU A 181 -23.38 9.19 -14.12
CA GLU A 181 -24.14 9.55 -12.91
C GLU A 181 -24.09 11.06 -12.62
N LYS A 182 -22.98 11.70 -12.97
CA LYS A 182 -22.69 13.12 -12.76
C LYS A 182 -21.67 13.59 -13.79
N GLY A 183 -22.15 14.07 -14.94
CA GLY A 183 -21.29 14.56 -16.01
C GLY A 183 -22.00 14.58 -17.35
N SER A 184 -21.21 14.81 -18.39
CA SER A 184 -21.63 14.77 -19.78
C SER A 184 -21.11 13.50 -20.47
N ILE A 185 -21.82 13.05 -21.50
CA ILE A 185 -21.36 11.96 -22.36
C ILE A 185 -21.06 12.59 -23.72
N LEU A 186 -19.81 12.51 -24.15
CA LEU A 186 -19.34 12.97 -25.46
C LEU A 186 -18.99 11.75 -26.32
N VAL A 187 -19.57 11.67 -27.51
CA VAL A 187 -19.27 10.65 -28.50
C VAL A 187 -18.72 11.34 -29.74
N ASP A 188 -17.48 11.06 -30.10
CA ASP A 188 -16.83 11.63 -31.29
C ASP A 188 -17.22 10.86 -32.58
N GLY A 189 -17.77 9.64 -32.46
CA GLY A 189 -18.26 8.79 -33.54
C GLY A 189 -19.79 8.77 -33.71
N PHE A 190 -20.33 7.68 -34.26
CA PHE A 190 -21.76 7.48 -34.48
C PHE A 190 -22.44 6.76 -33.31
N VAL A 191 -23.73 7.04 -33.10
CA VAL A 191 -24.62 6.38 -32.11
C VAL A 191 -25.81 5.77 -32.84
#